data_AF-A0A970W8H1-F1
#
_entry.id   AF-A0A970W8H1-F1
#
_cell.length_a   1.000
_cell.length_b   1.000
_cell.length_c   1.000
_cell.angle_alpha   90.00
_cell.angle_beta   90.00
_cell.angle_gamma   90.00
#
_symmetry.space_group_name_H-M   'P 1'
#
loop_
_entity.id
_entity.type
_entity.pdbx_description
1 polymer ?
#
loop_
_entity_poly.entity_id
_entity_poly.type
_entity_poly.pdbx_seq_one_letter_code
_entity_poly.pdbx_strand_id
1 'polypeptide(L)'
;MQKEIELKCLCDGLLDALREMGLGKYSLRNYYYEGMWPLIKAYRKAGKELYDPVFTNEVVLGIQKQFQEGLVGNHISMHVRKMAALMEEYSLNRCIVWHRIKPCPAIQLSAYYEYIILGFKFWEEERKVRTPKGIQSFVGIARKFFRYLEMNGHFLPKTITLKLVSGFLLFVAPQHKGSMERVLSALKNLCEYMLGCTDCIDFRPALMARPSQRKKLMPVFSTQEVVAITESAMKYSSLSKRDTAVFAIAQSVGL
;
A
#
# COMPACT_ATOMS: atom_id res chain seq x y z
N MET A 1 0.34 28.15 4.83
CA MET A 1 -0.76 28.98 4.31
C MET A 1 -1.01 28.53 2.88
N GLN A 2 -2.09 27.77 2.63
CA GLN A 2 -2.43 27.31 1.28
C GLN A 2 -2.89 28.52 0.49
N LYS A 3 -2.20 28.85 -0.61
CA LYS A 3 -2.64 29.96 -1.48
C LYS A 3 -3.92 29.52 -2.16
N GLU A 4 -4.97 30.32 -2.02
CA GLU A 4 -6.22 30.14 -2.76
C GLU A 4 -5.91 30.06 -4.26
N ILE A 5 -6.43 29.02 -4.90
CA ILE A 5 -6.28 28.78 -6.34
C ILE A 5 -7.64 28.42 -6.90
N GLU A 6 -8.03 29.06 -7.99
CA GLU A 6 -9.22 28.70 -8.73
C GLU A 6 -9.08 27.26 -9.23
N LEU A 7 -10.14 26.46 -9.05
CA LEU A 7 -10.19 25.07 -9.47
C LEU A 7 -9.82 24.93 -10.97
N LYS A 8 -10.30 25.85 -11.80
CA LYS A 8 -10.01 25.86 -13.24
C LYS A 8 -8.52 26.02 -13.51
N CYS A 9 -7.89 27.04 -12.93
CA CYS A 9 -6.44 27.28 -13.07
C CYS A 9 -5.62 26.08 -12.58
N LEU A 10 -6.05 25.44 -11.49
CA LEU A 10 -5.39 24.25 -10.96
C LEU A 10 -5.50 23.06 -11.93
N CYS A 11 -6.70 22.80 -12.47
CA CYS A 11 -6.93 21.73 -13.44
C CYS A 11 -6.12 21.95 -14.73
N ASP A 12 -6.14 23.15 -15.28
CA ASP A 12 -5.43 23.49 -16.52
C ASP A 12 -3.92 23.35 -16.35
N GLY A 13 -3.36 23.97 -15.30
CA GLY A 13 -1.93 23.87 -14.99
C GLY A 13 -1.45 22.44 -14.71
N LEU A 14 -2.30 21.62 -14.09
CA LEU A 14 -2.00 20.21 -13.85
C LEU A 14 -1.99 19.38 -15.14
N LEU A 15 -2.89 19.65 -16.09
CA LEU A 15 -2.90 18.99 -17.40
C LEU A 15 -1.67 19.37 -18.23
N ASP A 16 -1.25 20.64 -18.17
CA ASP A 16 -0.04 21.10 -18.84
C ASP A 16 1.20 20.46 -18.22
N ALA A 17 1.30 20.39 -16.90
CA ALA A 17 2.40 19.70 -16.23
C ALA A 17 2.44 18.20 -16.60
N LEU A 18 1.29 17.51 -16.66
CA LEU A 18 1.23 16.12 -17.12
C LEU A 18 1.67 15.97 -18.58
N ARG A 19 1.38 16.96 -19.44
CA ARG A 19 1.82 16.96 -20.85
C ARG A 19 3.33 17.16 -20.95
N GLU A 20 3.91 18.08 -20.18
CA GLU A 20 5.36 18.32 -20.12
C GLU A 20 6.14 17.10 -19.65
N MET A 21 5.53 16.25 -18.81
CA MET A 21 6.09 14.97 -18.39
C MET A 21 6.04 13.86 -19.47
N GLY A 22 5.52 14.17 -20.67
CA GLY A 22 5.50 13.26 -21.81
C GLY A 22 4.32 12.28 -21.84
N LEU A 23 3.22 12.55 -21.11
CA LEU A 23 2.02 11.72 -21.22
C LEU A 23 1.37 11.89 -22.60
N GLY A 24 1.09 10.76 -23.26
CA GLY A 24 0.41 10.75 -24.55
C GLY A 24 -1.04 11.26 -24.48
N LYS A 25 -1.56 11.72 -25.62
CA LYS A 25 -2.92 12.28 -25.78
C LYS A 25 -4.03 11.40 -25.17
N TYR A 26 -3.94 10.07 -25.35
CA TYR A 26 -4.92 9.13 -24.80
C TYR A 26 -4.83 9.01 -23.28
N SER A 27 -3.62 9.03 -22.72
CA SER A 27 -3.44 9.02 -21.27
C SER A 27 -4.00 10.30 -20.64
N LEU A 28 -3.69 11.47 -21.21
CA LEU A 28 -4.24 12.76 -20.75
C LEU A 28 -5.77 12.78 -20.82
N ARG A 29 -6.36 12.23 -21.89
CA ARG A 29 -7.81 12.07 -22.00
C ARG A 29 -8.39 11.25 -20.85
N ASN A 30 -7.78 10.11 -20.50
CA ASN A 30 -8.27 9.26 -19.41
C ASN A 30 -8.14 9.97 -18.06
N TYR A 31 -7.01 10.65 -17.80
CA TYR A 31 -6.85 11.47 -16.59
C TYR A 31 -7.92 12.55 -16.48
N TYR A 32 -8.25 13.20 -17.59
CA TYR A 32 -9.29 14.20 -17.62
C TYR A 32 -10.67 13.60 -17.36
N TYR A 33 -11.15 12.69 -18.21
CA TYR A 33 -12.54 12.22 -18.17
C TYR A 33 -12.85 11.27 -17.02
N GLU A 34 -11.90 10.41 -16.63
CA GLU A 34 -12.14 9.37 -15.61
C GLU A 34 -11.66 9.79 -14.23
N GLY A 35 -10.79 10.80 -14.12
CA GLY A 35 -10.24 11.28 -12.85
C GLY A 35 -10.64 12.70 -12.49
N MET A 36 -10.31 13.67 -13.35
CA MET A 36 -10.49 15.10 -13.07
C MET A 36 -11.95 15.54 -13.22
N TRP A 37 -12.65 15.05 -14.24
CA TRP A 37 -14.02 15.44 -14.55
C TRP A 37 -15.04 15.09 -13.45
N PRO A 38 -15.00 13.90 -12.81
CA PRO A 38 -15.83 13.62 -11.64
C PRO A 38 -15.65 14.64 -10.51
N LEU A 39 -14.41 15.09 -10.26
CA LEU A 39 -14.11 16.14 -9.28
C LEU A 39 -14.71 17.48 -9.74
N ILE A 40 -14.45 17.92 -10.98
CA ILE A 40 -15.02 19.15 -11.55
C ILE A 40 -16.55 19.16 -11.43
N LYS A 41 -17.21 18.04 -11.74
CA LYS A 41 -18.67 17.91 -11.65
C LYS A 41 -19.17 18.08 -10.22
N ALA A 42 -18.46 17.54 -9.23
CA ALA A 42 -18.81 17.68 -7.83
C ALA A 42 -18.66 19.14 -7.35
N TYR A 43 -17.58 19.82 -7.73
CA TYR A 43 -17.37 21.24 -7.43
C TYR A 43 -18.45 22.13 -8.04
N ARG A 44 -18.80 21.92 -9.32
CA ARG A 44 -19.90 22.65 -9.99
C ARG A 44 -21.22 22.44 -9.28
N LYS A 45 -21.53 21.21 -8.88
CA LYS A 45 -22.76 20.89 -8.14
C LYS A 45 -22.80 21.58 -6.76
N ALA A 46 -21.64 21.75 -6.13
CA ALA A 46 -21.50 22.43 -4.84
C ALA A 46 -21.36 23.96 -4.95
N GLY A 47 -21.31 24.52 -6.16
CA GLY A 47 -21.09 25.95 -6.37
C GLY A 47 -19.72 26.45 -5.89
N LYS A 48 -18.71 25.57 -5.81
CA LYS A 48 -17.35 25.90 -5.35
C LYS A 48 -16.45 26.20 -6.55
N GLU A 49 -15.87 27.40 -6.57
CA GLU A 49 -14.93 27.84 -7.62
C GLU A 49 -13.46 27.73 -7.20
N LEU A 50 -13.18 27.85 -5.90
CA LEU A 50 -11.85 27.69 -5.33
C LEU A 50 -11.56 26.22 -4.98
N TYR A 51 -10.32 25.80 -5.16
CA TYR A 51 -9.86 24.47 -4.75
C TYR A 51 -9.91 24.32 -3.22
N ASP A 52 -10.53 23.23 -2.78
CA ASP A 52 -10.73 22.87 -1.38
C ASP A 52 -10.27 21.41 -1.18
N PRO A 53 -9.13 21.17 -0.53
CA PRO A 53 -8.60 19.82 -0.34
C PRO A 53 -9.52 18.95 0.53
N VAL A 54 -10.24 19.56 1.49
CA VAL A 54 -11.17 18.84 2.38
C VAL A 54 -12.36 18.34 1.56
N PHE A 55 -12.98 19.23 0.79
CA PHE A 55 -14.09 18.87 -0.09
C PHE A 55 -13.66 17.87 -1.18
N THR A 56 -12.46 18.02 -1.74
CA THR A 56 -11.92 17.04 -2.71
C THR A 56 -11.85 15.64 -2.10
N ASN A 57 -11.38 15.53 -0.85
CA ASN A 57 -11.30 14.26 -0.16
C ASN A 57 -12.69 13.66 0.13
N GLU A 58 -13.68 14.49 0.48
CA GLU A 58 -15.07 14.04 0.64
C GLU A 58 -15.63 13.43 -0.66
N VAL A 59 -15.38 14.08 -1.80
CA VAL A 59 -15.79 13.57 -3.12
C VAL A 59 -15.11 12.24 -3.44
N VAL A 60 -13.81 12.12 -3.15
CA VAL A 60 -13.06 10.87 -3.31
C VAL A 60 -13.66 9.75 -2.47
N LEU A 61 -13.97 10.00 -1.20
CA LEU A 61 -14.60 9.03 -0.30
C LEU A 61 -15.99 8.62 -0.80
N GLY A 62 -16.78 9.56 -1.31
CA GLY A 62 -18.08 9.27 -1.91
C GLY A 62 -18.00 8.35 -3.12
N ILE A 63 -17.05 8.58 -4.02
CA ILE A 63 -16.84 7.73 -5.21
C ILE A 63 -16.27 6.36 -4.82
N GLN A 64 -15.42 6.29 -3.80
CA GLN A 64 -14.96 5.02 -3.24
C GLN A 64 -16.11 4.20 -2.64
N LYS A 65 -17.09 4.84 -2.00
CA LYS A 65 -18.30 4.17 -1.52
C LYS A 65 -19.13 3.62 -2.67
N GLN A 66 -19.35 4.42 -3.72
CA GLN A 66 -20.06 3.97 -4.93
C GLN A 66 -19.38 2.78 -5.62
N PHE A 67 -18.04 2.75 -5.64
CA PHE A 67 -17.29 1.59 -6.13
C PHE A 67 -17.57 0.34 -5.30
N GLN A 68 -17.62 0.44 -3.97
CA GLN A 68 -17.94 -0.70 -3.10
C GLN A 68 -19.35 -1.24 -3.33
N GLU A 69 -20.29 -0.34 -3.64
CA GLU A 69 -21.67 -0.67 -3.97
C GLU A 69 -21.84 -1.19 -5.41
N GLY A 70 -20.75 -1.28 -6.19
CA GLY A 70 -20.76 -1.76 -7.57
C GLY A 70 -21.31 -0.76 -8.59
N LEU A 71 -21.55 0.49 -8.18
CA LEU A 71 -22.13 1.55 -9.03
C LEU A 71 -21.10 2.19 -9.98
N VAL A 72 -19.82 2.08 -9.64
CA VAL A 72 -18.71 2.68 -10.37
C VAL A 72 -17.60 1.65 -10.56
N GLY A 73 -16.94 1.67 -11.72
CA GLY A 73 -15.81 0.77 -12.00
C GLY A 73 -14.55 1.13 -11.18
N ASN A 74 -13.73 0.13 -10.87
CA ASN A 74 -12.47 0.32 -10.13
C ASN A 74 -11.53 1.34 -10.79
N HIS A 75 -11.50 1.39 -12.12
CA HIS A 75 -10.66 2.32 -12.88
C HIS A 75 -11.03 3.80 -12.60
N ILE A 76 -12.32 4.13 -12.51
CA ILE A 76 -12.78 5.48 -12.17
C ILE A 76 -12.39 5.83 -10.72
N SER A 77 -12.66 4.95 -9.76
CA SER A 77 -12.29 5.17 -8.35
C SER A 77 -10.78 5.40 -8.18
N MET A 78 -9.97 4.64 -8.91
CA MET A 78 -8.51 4.80 -8.93
C MET A 78 -8.05 6.10 -9.61
N HIS A 79 -8.65 6.49 -10.74
CA HIS A 79 -8.31 7.72 -11.45
C HIS A 79 -8.71 8.97 -10.67
N VAL A 80 -9.88 8.98 -10.04
CA VAL A 80 -10.33 10.09 -9.19
C VAL A 80 -9.40 10.29 -8.01
N ARG A 81 -9.06 9.20 -7.31
CA ARG A 81 -8.09 9.27 -6.20
C ARG A 81 -6.72 9.72 -6.67
N LYS A 82 -6.29 9.27 -7.86
CA LYS A 82 -5.04 9.71 -8.44
C LYS A 82 -5.04 11.21 -8.72
N MET A 83 -6.10 11.73 -9.32
CA MET A 83 -6.22 13.14 -9.61
C MET A 83 -6.30 13.99 -8.35
N ALA A 84 -7.04 13.57 -7.32
CA ALA A 84 -7.11 14.30 -6.06
C ALA A 84 -5.72 14.49 -5.42
N ALA A 85 -4.88 13.46 -5.41
CA ALA A 85 -3.52 13.54 -4.88
C ALA A 85 -2.62 14.48 -5.73
N LEU A 86 -2.74 14.41 -7.06
CA LEU A 86 -1.98 15.29 -7.94
C LEU A 86 -2.44 16.75 -7.83
N MET A 87 -3.74 16.99 -7.64
CA MET A 87 -4.31 18.32 -7.40
C MET A 87 -3.78 18.90 -6.09
N GLU A 88 -3.72 18.11 -5.02
CA GLU A 88 -3.16 18.54 -3.74
C GLU A 88 -1.67 18.90 -3.88
N GLU A 89 -0.88 18.03 -4.50
CA GLU A 89 0.56 18.24 -4.73
C GLU A 89 0.82 19.50 -5.58
N TYR A 90 0.08 19.67 -6.68
CA TYR A 90 0.20 20.85 -7.54
C TYR A 90 -0.29 22.13 -6.82
N SER A 91 -1.29 22.03 -5.96
CA SER A 91 -1.78 23.16 -5.15
C SER A 91 -0.71 23.69 -4.19
N LEU A 92 0.18 22.81 -3.70
CA LEU A 92 1.24 23.14 -2.75
C LEU A 92 2.52 23.59 -3.46
N ASN A 93 2.94 22.86 -4.48
CA ASN A 93 4.28 22.98 -5.05
C ASN A 93 4.32 23.64 -6.43
N ARG A 94 3.17 23.82 -7.10
CA ARG A 94 3.06 24.23 -8.51
C ARG A 94 3.84 23.35 -9.50
N CYS A 95 4.22 22.15 -9.05
CA CYS A 95 4.82 21.10 -9.84
C CYS A 95 4.26 19.75 -9.38
N ILE A 96 4.41 18.75 -10.22
CA ILE A 96 4.06 17.36 -9.89
C ILE A 96 5.27 16.46 -10.09
N VAL A 97 5.50 15.56 -9.15
CA VAL A 97 6.47 14.48 -9.26
C VAL A 97 5.72 13.20 -9.60
N TRP A 98 6.16 12.48 -10.62
CA TRP A 98 5.52 11.20 -10.94
C TRP A 98 5.84 10.18 -9.85
N HIS A 99 4.84 9.86 -9.04
CA HIS A 99 4.90 8.71 -8.15
C HIS A 99 3.74 7.77 -8.39
N ARG A 100 4.00 6.49 -8.10
CA ARG A 100 2.96 5.46 -8.15
C ARG A 100 2.05 5.67 -6.95
N ILE A 101 0.86 6.20 -7.21
CA ILE A 101 -0.19 6.25 -6.20
C ILE A 101 -0.57 4.84 -5.83
N LYS A 102 -0.39 4.53 -4.54
CA LYS A 102 -0.66 3.19 -4.02
C LYS A 102 -2.13 2.85 -4.27
N PRO A 103 -2.48 1.63 -4.71
CA PRO A 103 -3.87 1.22 -4.85
C PRO A 103 -4.63 1.43 -3.54
N CYS A 104 -5.96 1.60 -3.65
CA CYS A 104 -6.78 1.66 -2.45
C CYS A 104 -6.47 0.40 -1.63
N PRO A 105 -6.29 0.49 -0.30
CA PRO A 105 -6.11 -0.72 0.47
C PRO A 105 -7.27 -1.65 0.14
N ALA A 106 -6.97 -2.86 -0.34
CA ALA A 106 -7.98 -3.86 -0.67
C ALA A 106 -8.90 -4.16 0.53
N ILE A 107 -8.40 -3.82 1.72
CA ILE A 107 -9.02 -3.93 3.02
C ILE A 107 -9.36 -2.51 3.49
N GLN A 108 -10.62 -2.13 3.31
CA GLN A 108 -11.17 -0.94 3.94
C GLN A 108 -11.35 -1.17 5.44
N LEU A 109 -11.38 -0.12 6.25
CA LEU A 109 -11.64 -0.21 7.69
C LEU A 109 -12.59 0.94 8.07
N SER A 110 -13.18 0.87 9.26
CA SER A 110 -13.80 2.04 9.88
C SER A 110 -12.79 3.19 10.01
N ALA A 111 -13.29 4.42 9.98
CA ALA A 111 -12.46 5.62 10.12
C ALA A 111 -11.57 5.58 11.38
N TYR A 112 -12.09 4.97 12.46
CA TYR A 112 -11.35 4.80 13.71
C TYR A 112 -10.14 3.87 13.55
N TYR A 113 -10.30 2.69 12.95
CA TYR A 113 -9.15 1.80 12.71
C TYR A 113 -8.22 2.30 11.61
N GLU A 114 -8.71 3.06 10.64
CA GLU A 114 -7.84 3.77 9.69
C GLU A 114 -6.89 4.74 10.41
N TYR A 115 -7.41 5.50 11.37
CA TYR A 115 -6.62 6.42 12.19
C TYR A 115 -5.53 5.67 12.96
N ILE A 116 -5.86 4.54 13.60
CA ILE A 116 -4.89 3.70 14.32
C ILE A 116 -3.82 3.16 13.36
N ILE A 117 -4.20 2.69 12.17
CA ILE A 117 -3.26 2.20 11.17
C ILE A 117 -2.31 3.30 10.68
N LEU A 118 -2.82 4.51 10.50
CA LEU A 118 -2.00 5.64 10.08
C LEU A 118 -0.93 5.97 11.14
N GLY A 119 -1.33 6.08 12.40
CA GLY A 119 -0.38 6.32 13.49
C GLY A 119 0.61 5.16 13.69
N PHE A 120 0.16 3.91 13.56
CA PHE A 120 1.04 2.74 13.61
C PHE A 120 2.09 2.76 12.49
N LYS A 121 1.70 3.18 11.28
CA LYS A 121 2.63 3.33 10.16
C LYS A 121 3.70 4.38 10.46
N PHE A 122 3.31 5.54 10.95
CA PHE A 122 4.26 6.60 11.32
C PHE A 122 5.22 6.14 12.41
N TRP A 123 4.70 5.47 13.44
CA TRP A 123 5.50 4.91 14.51
C TRP A 123 6.53 3.87 14.02
N GLU A 124 6.17 3.00 13.07
CA GLU A 124 7.14 2.09 12.43
C GLU A 124 8.19 2.83 11.58
N GLU A 125 7.80 3.93 10.91
CA GLU A 125 8.71 4.77 10.12
C GLU A 125 9.75 5.48 11.01
N GLU A 126 9.32 6.00 12.16
CA GLU A 126 10.18 6.69 13.12
C GLU A 126 11.25 5.78 13.75
N ARG A 127 10.91 4.50 13.99
CA ARG A 127 11.87 3.53 14.56
C ARG A 127 13.08 3.26 13.66
N LYS A 128 12.98 3.52 12.34
CA LYS A 128 14.04 3.28 11.34
C LYS A 128 14.62 1.85 11.34
N VAL A 129 13.92 0.87 11.91
CA VAL A 129 14.38 -0.54 11.98
C VAL A 129 14.07 -1.29 10.68
N ARG A 130 13.11 -0.83 9.87
CA ARG A 130 12.61 -1.57 8.70
C ARG A 130 12.62 -0.74 7.43
N THR A 131 12.77 -1.44 6.30
CA THR A 131 12.60 -0.85 4.99
C THR A 131 11.15 -0.43 4.75
N PRO A 132 10.87 0.53 3.85
CA PRO A 132 9.51 0.96 3.52
C PRO A 132 8.59 -0.18 3.06
N LYS A 133 9.15 -1.18 2.34
CA LYS A 133 8.42 -2.38 1.93
C LYS A 133 8.10 -3.28 3.14
N GLY A 134 9.01 -3.34 4.11
CA GLY A 134 8.81 -4.04 5.37
C GLY A 134 7.62 -3.48 6.17
N ILE A 135 7.62 -2.15 6.35
CA ILE A 135 6.55 -1.40 7.04
C ILE A 135 5.20 -1.63 6.37
N GLN A 136 5.15 -1.54 5.03
CA GLN A 136 3.91 -1.79 4.28
C GLN A 136 3.33 -3.19 4.53
N SER A 137 4.18 -4.20 4.63
CA SER A 137 3.71 -5.54 4.92
C SER A 137 3.18 -5.68 6.35
N PHE A 138 3.75 -4.98 7.33
CA PHE A 138 3.22 -4.94 8.69
C PHE A 138 1.89 -4.20 8.77
N VAL A 139 1.78 -3.04 8.13
CA VAL A 139 0.51 -2.32 7.97
C VAL A 139 -0.55 -3.23 7.32
N GLY A 140 -0.18 -3.99 6.28
CA GLY A 140 -1.10 -4.94 5.66
C GLY A 140 -1.61 -6.03 6.60
N ILE A 141 -0.76 -6.56 7.49
CA ILE A 141 -1.15 -7.54 8.51
C ILE A 141 -2.06 -6.90 9.56
N ALA A 142 -1.71 -5.71 10.06
CA ALA A 142 -2.51 -4.97 11.03
C ALA A 142 -3.92 -4.65 10.47
N ARG A 143 -4.01 -4.27 9.18
CA ARG A 143 -5.30 -4.05 8.52
C ARG A 143 -6.15 -5.32 8.43
N LYS A 144 -5.54 -6.47 8.09
CA LYS A 144 -6.25 -7.77 8.13
C LYS A 144 -6.77 -8.08 9.53
N PHE A 145 -5.98 -7.79 10.56
CA PHE A 145 -6.39 -7.99 11.95
C PHE A 145 -7.58 -7.12 12.34
N PHE A 146 -7.53 -5.81 12.08
CA PHE A 146 -8.67 -4.94 12.37
C PHE A 146 -9.92 -5.30 11.58
N ARG A 147 -9.78 -5.73 10.32
CA ARG A 147 -10.93 -6.26 9.58
C ARG A 147 -11.54 -7.49 10.22
N TYR A 148 -10.70 -8.42 10.68
CA TYR A 148 -11.17 -9.58 11.40
C TYR A 148 -11.94 -9.18 12.67
N LEU A 149 -11.47 -8.17 13.41
CA LEU A 149 -12.20 -7.64 14.56
C LEU A 149 -13.57 -7.07 14.16
N GLU A 150 -13.63 -6.23 13.13
CA GLU A 150 -14.90 -5.65 12.64
C GLU A 150 -15.89 -6.73 12.20
N MET A 151 -15.43 -7.77 11.50
CA MET A 151 -16.26 -8.91 11.10
C MET A 151 -16.82 -9.70 12.30
N ASN A 152 -16.17 -9.63 13.46
CA ASN A 152 -16.62 -10.26 14.70
C ASN A 152 -17.34 -9.25 15.62
N GLY A 153 -17.70 -8.05 15.15
CA GLY A 153 -18.44 -7.05 15.91
C GLY A 153 -17.58 -6.20 16.87
N HIS A 154 -16.26 -6.26 16.75
CA HIS A 154 -15.31 -5.56 17.62
C HIS A 154 -14.77 -4.29 16.96
N PHE A 155 -15.44 -3.16 17.21
CA PHE A 155 -15.10 -1.85 16.63
C PHE A 155 -14.19 -0.98 17.50
N LEU A 156 -13.88 -1.41 18.72
CA LEU A 156 -13.07 -0.67 19.68
C LEU A 156 -11.93 -1.54 20.26
N PRO A 157 -10.71 -1.00 20.42
CA PRO A 157 -9.55 -1.69 20.98
C PRO A 157 -9.77 -2.34 22.34
N LYS A 158 -10.56 -1.71 23.21
CA LYS A 158 -10.92 -2.23 24.54
C LYS A 158 -11.65 -3.58 24.51
N THR A 159 -12.25 -3.92 23.37
CA THR A 159 -12.98 -5.18 23.19
C THR A 159 -12.09 -6.33 22.72
N ILE A 160 -10.80 -6.06 22.47
CA ILE A 160 -9.84 -7.08 22.08
C ILE A 160 -9.59 -8.00 23.27
N THR A 161 -9.67 -9.31 23.01
CA THR A 161 -9.39 -10.36 23.99
C THR A 161 -8.34 -11.31 23.44
N LEU A 162 -7.64 -12.03 24.33
CA LEU A 162 -6.66 -13.04 23.92
C LEU A 162 -7.30 -14.12 23.03
N LYS A 163 -8.57 -14.47 23.27
CA LYS A 163 -9.33 -15.43 22.45
C LYS A 163 -9.50 -14.96 21.01
N LEU A 164 -9.80 -13.66 20.81
CA LEU A 164 -9.91 -13.08 19.47
C LEU A 164 -8.58 -13.07 18.74
N VAL A 165 -7.49 -12.75 19.45
CA VAL A 165 -6.15 -12.75 18.85
C VAL A 165 -5.77 -14.18 18.42
N SER A 166 -6.00 -15.17 19.27
CA SER A 166 -5.80 -16.59 18.91
C SER A 166 -6.70 -17.01 17.73
N GLY A 167 -7.96 -16.59 17.72
CA GLY A 167 -8.90 -16.82 16.61
C GLY A 167 -8.41 -16.23 15.29
N PHE A 168 -7.85 -15.02 15.31
CA PHE A 168 -7.24 -14.39 14.14
C PHE A 168 -6.02 -15.17 13.63
N LEU A 169 -5.16 -15.66 14.54
CA LEU A 169 -4.00 -16.46 14.14
C LEU A 169 -4.42 -17.74 13.41
N LEU A 170 -5.47 -18.41 13.89
CA LEU A 170 -6.05 -19.58 13.21
C LEU A 170 -6.66 -19.21 11.85
N PHE A 171 -7.36 -18.08 11.77
CA PHE A 171 -7.97 -17.58 10.54
C PHE A 171 -6.93 -17.28 9.45
N VAL A 172 -5.79 -16.68 9.83
CA VAL A 172 -4.79 -16.20 8.86
C VAL A 172 -3.73 -17.26 8.53
N ALA A 173 -3.54 -18.28 9.36
CA ALA A 173 -2.53 -19.32 9.20
C ALA A 173 -2.51 -20.00 7.82
N PRO A 174 -3.67 -20.37 7.21
CA PRO A 174 -3.68 -21.01 5.89
C PRO A 174 -3.08 -20.14 4.77
N GLN A 175 -3.20 -18.82 4.89
CA GLN A 175 -2.68 -17.84 3.91
C GLN A 175 -1.20 -17.51 4.14
N HIS A 176 -0.65 -17.84 5.31
CA HIS A 176 0.68 -17.46 5.74
C HIS A 176 1.60 -18.67 5.98
N LYS A 177 1.53 -19.68 5.10
CA LYS A 177 2.42 -20.84 5.12
C LYS A 177 3.89 -20.40 5.08
N GLY A 178 4.63 -20.62 6.17
CA GLY A 178 6.02 -20.19 6.32
C GLY A 178 6.23 -18.69 6.58
N SER A 179 5.19 -17.87 6.74
CA SER A 179 5.34 -16.44 7.07
C SER A 179 4.63 -16.02 8.37
N MET A 180 4.16 -16.98 9.18
CA MET A 180 3.51 -16.71 10.46
C MET A 180 4.40 -15.94 11.46
N GLU A 181 5.72 -16.12 11.43
CA GLU A 181 6.64 -15.30 12.24
C GLU A 181 6.49 -13.80 11.99
N ARG A 182 6.26 -13.45 10.71
CA ARG A 182 6.03 -12.07 10.30
C ARG A 182 4.70 -11.55 10.81
N VAL A 183 3.66 -12.39 10.83
CA VAL A 183 2.34 -12.06 11.41
C VAL A 183 2.48 -11.79 12.91
N LEU A 184 3.13 -12.69 13.64
CA LEU A 184 3.36 -12.54 15.07
C LEU A 184 4.15 -11.27 15.39
N SER A 185 5.22 -11.00 14.63
CA SER A 185 6.04 -9.79 14.82
C SER A 185 5.24 -8.51 14.53
N ALA A 186 4.44 -8.50 13.48
CA ALA A 186 3.57 -7.35 13.16
C ALA A 186 2.57 -7.07 14.29
N LEU A 187 1.94 -8.12 14.83
CA LEU A 187 0.97 -8.00 15.92
C LEU A 187 1.63 -7.60 17.24
N LYS A 188 2.86 -8.05 17.53
CA LYS A 188 3.63 -7.60 18.71
C LYS A 188 3.90 -6.11 18.64
N ASN A 189 4.38 -5.64 17.48
CA ASN A 189 4.64 -4.22 17.24
C ASN A 189 3.35 -3.39 17.29
N LEU A 190 2.26 -3.91 16.73
CA LEU A 190 0.95 -3.27 16.82
C LEU A 190 0.47 -3.17 18.28
N CYS A 191 0.62 -4.23 19.07
CA CYS A 191 0.28 -4.22 20.50
C CYS A 191 1.10 -3.18 21.26
N GLU A 192 2.40 -3.12 21.03
CA GLU A 192 3.30 -2.14 21.66
C GLU A 192 2.86 -0.71 21.33
N TYR A 193 2.55 -0.42 20.07
CA TYR A 193 2.01 0.87 19.65
C TYR A 193 0.66 1.18 20.32
N MET A 194 -0.28 0.22 20.30
CA MET A 194 -1.62 0.40 20.83
C MET A 194 -1.65 0.61 22.34
N LEU A 195 -0.76 -0.03 23.10
CA LEU A 195 -0.62 0.19 24.54
C LEU A 195 -0.17 1.62 24.88
N GLY A 196 0.51 2.31 23.96
CA GLY A 196 0.94 3.69 24.14
C GLY A 196 -0.10 4.74 23.77
N CYS A 197 -1.15 4.40 23.02
CA CYS A 197 -2.09 5.38 22.46
C CYS A 197 -3.57 5.00 22.55
N THR A 198 -3.91 3.80 23.03
CA THR A 198 -5.30 3.32 23.15
C THR A 198 -5.51 2.52 24.44
N ASP A 199 -6.75 2.47 24.90
CA ASP A 199 -7.17 1.60 26.00
C ASP A 199 -7.36 0.17 25.49
N CYS A 200 -6.25 -0.55 25.31
CA CYS A 200 -6.20 -1.93 24.82
C CYS A 200 -5.47 -2.82 25.82
N ILE A 201 -5.87 -4.08 25.94
CA ILE A 201 -5.13 -5.06 26.74
C ILE A 201 -3.79 -5.39 26.09
N ASP A 202 -2.80 -5.76 26.90
CA ASP A 202 -1.59 -6.37 26.38
C ASP A 202 -1.90 -7.79 25.88
N PHE A 203 -1.98 -7.94 24.55
CA PHE A 203 -2.26 -9.22 23.90
C PHE A 203 -1.00 -9.95 23.41
N ARG A 204 0.21 -9.46 23.72
CA ARG A 204 1.47 -10.17 23.43
C ARG A 204 1.54 -11.59 23.98
N PRO A 205 0.93 -11.94 25.15
CA PRO A 205 0.90 -13.32 25.63
C PRO A 205 0.25 -14.32 24.66
N ALA A 206 -0.73 -13.89 23.84
CA ALA A 206 -1.34 -14.74 22.82
C ALA A 206 -0.43 -14.99 21.60
N LEU A 207 0.70 -14.26 21.49
CA LEU A 207 1.61 -14.27 20.33
C LEU A 207 2.89 -15.08 20.59
N MET A 208 2.88 -15.95 21.62
CA MET A 208 4.04 -16.76 22.03
C MET A 208 4.20 -18.06 21.25
N ALA A 209 3.23 -18.43 20.40
CA ALA A 209 3.32 -19.63 19.59
C ALA A 209 4.54 -19.58 18.66
N ARG A 210 5.36 -20.63 18.68
CA ARG A 210 6.47 -20.76 17.72
C ARG A 210 5.89 -21.09 16.34
N PRO A 211 6.08 -20.24 15.33
CA PRO A 211 5.62 -20.54 13.98
C PRO A 211 6.42 -21.75 13.45
N SER A 212 5.75 -22.63 12.70
CA SER A 212 6.40 -23.76 12.05
C SER A 212 7.58 -23.27 11.19
N GLN A 213 8.74 -23.88 11.37
CA GLN A 213 9.94 -23.51 10.64
C GLN A 213 9.71 -23.59 9.12
N ARG A 214 10.30 -22.66 8.38
CA ARG A 214 10.35 -22.70 6.92
C ARG A 214 11.19 -23.89 6.47
N LYS A 215 10.56 -25.05 6.27
CA LYS A 215 11.19 -26.20 5.62
C LYS A 215 10.86 -26.19 4.13
N LYS A 216 11.49 -25.29 3.37
CA LYS A 216 11.58 -25.46 1.92
C LYS A 216 13.02 -25.86 1.63
N LEU A 217 13.29 -27.16 1.71
CA LEU A 217 14.51 -27.72 1.11
C LEU A 217 14.36 -27.52 -0.39
N MET A 218 15.10 -26.58 -0.95
CA MET A 218 15.22 -26.49 -2.40
C MET A 218 16.23 -27.54 -2.85
N PRO A 219 16.01 -28.21 -4.00
CA PRO A 219 17.07 -29.01 -4.60
C PRO A 219 18.28 -28.10 -4.82
N VAL A 220 19.43 -28.55 -4.33
CA VAL A 220 20.70 -27.85 -4.50
C VAL A 220 21.31 -28.38 -5.78
N PHE A 221 21.75 -27.48 -6.67
CA PHE A 221 22.52 -27.89 -7.84
C PHE A 221 23.82 -28.53 -7.39
N SER A 222 24.10 -29.71 -7.93
CA SER A 222 25.41 -30.35 -7.82
C SER A 222 26.47 -29.51 -8.53
N THR A 223 27.73 -29.69 -8.15
CA THR A 223 28.87 -29.02 -8.80
C THR A 223 28.87 -29.26 -10.31
N GLN A 224 28.47 -30.45 -10.76
CA GLN A 224 28.38 -30.80 -12.17
C GLN A 224 27.29 -30.00 -12.90
N GLU A 225 26.11 -29.86 -12.28
CA GLU A 225 25.01 -29.06 -12.84
C GLU A 225 25.38 -27.59 -12.93
N VAL A 226 26.06 -27.04 -11.91
CA VAL A 226 26.52 -25.64 -11.94
C VAL A 226 27.54 -25.42 -13.06
N VAL A 227 28.52 -26.32 -13.23
CA VAL A 227 29.49 -26.23 -14.33
C VAL A 227 28.80 -26.31 -15.69
N ALA A 228 27.87 -27.25 -15.87
CA ALA A 228 27.13 -27.40 -17.12
C ALA A 228 26.29 -26.16 -17.46
N ILE A 229 25.64 -25.53 -16.47
CA ILE A 229 24.87 -24.29 -16.65
C ILE A 229 25.79 -23.14 -17.05
N THR A 230 26.93 -22.97 -16.37
CA THR A 230 27.89 -21.89 -16.66
C THR A 230 28.53 -22.04 -18.05
N GLU A 231 28.93 -23.26 -18.42
CA GLU A 231 29.46 -23.55 -19.77
C GLU A 231 28.43 -23.34 -20.87
N SER A 232 27.18 -23.72 -20.62
CA SER A 232 26.07 -23.46 -21.54
C SER A 232 25.86 -21.95 -21.71
N ALA A 233 25.83 -21.20 -20.61
CA ALA A 233 25.70 -19.75 -20.63
C ALA A 233 26.83 -19.03 -21.39
N MET A 234 28.04 -19.59 -21.40
CA MET A 234 29.17 -19.09 -22.21
C MET A 234 29.02 -19.36 -23.72
N LYS A 235 28.30 -20.44 -24.10
CA LYS A 235 28.15 -20.88 -25.49
C LYS A 235 26.97 -20.22 -26.20
N TYR A 236 25.96 -19.74 -25.47
CA TYR A 236 24.82 -19.05 -26.06
C TYR A 236 25.17 -17.61 -26.46
N SER A 237 25.18 -17.34 -27.77
CA SER A 237 25.44 -16.00 -28.33
C SER A 237 24.40 -14.94 -27.97
N SER A 238 23.24 -15.35 -27.45
CA SER A 238 22.16 -14.48 -26.98
C SER A 238 22.34 -13.97 -25.54
N LEU A 239 23.21 -14.59 -24.74
CA LEU A 239 23.53 -14.13 -23.39
C LEU A 239 24.67 -13.11 -23.45
N SER A 240 24.52 -12.01 -22.73
CA SER A 240 25.56 -10.98 -22.72
C SER A 240 26.75 -11.44 -21.85
N LYS A 241 27.97 -10.98 -22.17
CA LYS A 241 29.16 -11.21 -21.32
C LYS A 241 28.94 -10.80 -19.85
N ARG A 242 28.03 -9.84 -19.62
CA ARG A 242 27.61 -9.40 -18.29
C ARG A 242 26.86 -10.49 -17.54
N ASP A 243 25.90 -11.16 -18.18
CA ASP A 243 25.09 -12.20 -17.55
C ASP A 243 25.95 -13.41 -17.17
N THR A 244 26.89 -13.80 -18.04
CA THR A 244 27.89 -14.84 -17.76
C THR A 244 28.77 -14.47 -16.55
N ALA A 245 29.23 -13.22 -16.46
CA ALA A 245 30.02 -12.75 -15.33
C ALA A 245 29.20 -12.73 -14.02
N VAL A 246 27.92 -12.37 -14.08
CA VAL A 246 27.02 -12.42 -12.92
C VAL A 246 26.86 -13.85 -12.40
N PHE A 247 26.73 -14.86 -13.27
CA PHE A 247 26.70 -16.26 -12.87
C PHE A 247 28.00 -16.71 -12.18
N ALA A 248 29.16 -16.34 -12.73
CA ALA A 248 30.46 -16.69 -12.14
C ALA A 248 30.68 -16.04 -10.76
N ILE A 249 30.23 -14.80 -10.60
CA ILE A 249 30.26 -14.10 -9.29
C ILE A 249 29.32 -14.80 -8.32
N ALA A 250 28.05 -15.04 -8.68
CA ALA A 250 27.10 -15.72 -7.81
C ALA A 250 27.61 -17.10 -7.35
N GLN A 251 28.25 -17.86 -8.23
CA GLN A 251 28.87 -19.15 -7.90
C GLN A 251 30.03 -19.04 -6.90
N SER A 252 30.85 -17.99 -7.00
CA SER A 252 32.06 -17.85 -6.16
C SER A 252 31.78 -17.23 -4.80
N VAL A 253 30.81 -16.31 -4.70
CA VAL A 253 30.55 -15.55 -3.46
C VAL A 253 29.18 -15.80 -2.82
N GLY A 254 28.27 -16.50 -3.50
CA GLY A 254 26.96 -16.89 -2.93
C GLY A 254 25.99 -15.73 -2.69
N LEU A 255 26.10 -14.66 -3.47
CA LEU A 255 25.24 -13.45 -3.40
C LEU A 255 23.96 -13.57 -4.22
#